data_AF-A0A2H5ZQD0-F1
#
_entry.id   AF-A0A2H5ZQD0-F1
#
_cell.length_a   1.000
_cell.length_b   1.000
_cell.length_c   1.000
_cell.angle_alpha   90.00
_cell.angle_beta   90.00
_cell.angle_gamma   90.00
#
_symmetry.space_group_name_H-M   'P 1'
#
loop_
_entity.id
_entity.type
_entity.pdbx_description
1 polymer ?
#
loop_
_entity_poly.entity_id
_entity_poly.type
_entity_poly.pdbx_seq_one_letter_code
_entity_poly.pdbx_strand_id
1 'polypeptide(L)'
;MSNDWLFTRDDLTRWLDNRLREAIGDAQRIPRERVLSEEQEKMISDLVSRYEVAPPLLRLNERRVQTSDVLVDVSQDPRRAIIDRSRPVHVQGTRVEMRVPFDGDACFLI
;
A
#
# COMPACT_ATOMS: atom_id res chain seq x y z
N MET A 1 10.48 -3.66 14.61
CA MET A 1 9.14 -3.43 14.04
C MET A 1 9.33 -3.22 12.57
N SER A 2 8.82 -4.12 11.71
CA SER A 2 8.95 -3.97 10.26
C SER A 2 8.05 -2.83 9.80
N ASN A 3 8.64 -1.81 9.19
CA ASN A 3 7.95 -0.67 8.59
C ASN A 3 7.42 -1.10 7.21
N ASP A 4 6.28 -1.78 7.20
CA ASP A 4 5.60 -2.17 5.97
C ASP A 4 4.48 -1.16 5.71
N TRP A 5 4.76 -0.21 4.81
CA TRP A 5 3.83 0.84 4.41
C TRP A 5 3.22 0.47 3.05
N LEU A 6 1.96 0.86 2.84
CA LEU A 6 1.24 0.64 1.60
C LEU A 6 1.94 1.35 0.42
N PHE A 7 2.19 0.64 -0.68
CA PHE A 7 2.75 1.17 -1.94
C PHE A 7 4.15 1.80 -1.81
N THR A 8 5.03 1.18 -1.03
CA THR A 8 6.37 1.75 -0.77
C THR A 8 7.53 0.95 -1.35
N ARG A 9 7.34 -0.31 -1.73
CA ARG A 9 8.41 -1.16 -2.29
C ARG A 9 8.32 -1.27 -3.82
N ASP A 10 7.15 -1.10 -4.40
CA ASP A 10 6.86 -1.17 -5.84
C ASP A 10 5.64 -0.31 -6.23
N ASP A 11 5.44 -0.15 -7.54
CA ASP A 11 4.36 0.63 -8.13
C ASP A 11 3.07 -0.20 -8.23
N LEU A 12 1.98 0.29 -7.59
CA LEU A 12 0.67 -0.38 -7.59
C LEU A 12 0.14 -0.63 -9.00
N THR A 13 0.26 0.34 -9.91
CA THR A 13 -0.22 0.20 -11.28
C THR A 13 0.51 -0.92 -11.98
N ARG A 14 1.84 -0.97 -11.86
CA ARG A 14 2.65 -2.04 -12.41
C ARG A 14 2.27 -3.41 -11.84
N TRP A 15 2.01 -3.50 -10.53
CA TRP A 15 1.58 -4.74 -9.90
C TRP A 15 0.20 -5.21 -10.41
N LEU A 16 -0.78 -4.31 -10.51
CA LEU A 16 -2.11 -4.60 -11.07
C LEU A 16 -2.03 -5.04 -12.53
N ASP A 17 -1.20 -4.36 -13.33
CA ASP A 17 -1.00 -4.69 -14.74
C ASP A 17 -0.40 -6.09 -14.93
N ASN A 18 0.59 -6.45 -14.10
CA ASN A 18 1.18 -7.78 -14.14
C ASN A 18 0.14 -8.86 -13.81
N ARG A 19 -0.65 -8.62 -12.76
CA ARG A 19 -1.70 -9.56 -12.32
C ARG A 19 -2.80 -9.72 -13.36
N LEU A 20 -3.17 -8.64 -14.07
CA LEU A 20 -4.08 -8.70 -15.21
C LEU A 20 -3.50 -9.52 -16.37
N ARG A 21 -2.21 -9.34 -16.70
CA ARG A 21 -1.56 -10.13 -17.75
C ARG A 21 -1.52 -11.62 -17.40
N GLU A 22 -1.27 -11.97 -16.15
CA GLU A 22 -1.33 -13.35 -15.66
C GLU A 22 -2.74 -13.93 -15.79
N ALA A 23 -3.78 -13.19 -15.37
CA ALA A 23 -5.17 -13.62 -15.49
C ALA A 23 -5.57 -13.90 -16.95
N ILE A 24 -5.18 -13.03 -17.89
CA ILE A 24 -5.40 -13.21 -19.33
C ILE A 24 -4.64 -14.44 -19.83
N GLY A 25 -3.39 -14.61 -19.42
CA GLY A 25 -2.57 -15.75 -19.80
C GLY A 25 -3.15 -17.08 -19.32
N ASP A 26 -3.71 -17.12 -18.12
CA ASP A 26 -4.38 -18.30 -17.56
C ASP A 26 -5.69 -18.61 -18.28
N ALA A 27 -6.48 -17.58 -18.60
CA ALA A 27 -7.71 -17.74 -19.38
C ALA A 27 -7.42 -18.38 -20.76
N GLN A 28 -6.35 -17.95 -21.43
CA GLN A 28 -5.95 -18.47 -22.73
C GLN A 28 -5.41 -19.91 -22.67
N ARG A 29 -4.93 -20.36 -21.51
CA ARG A 29 -4.37 -21.70 -21.30
C ARG A 29 -5.38 -22.70 -20.75
N ILE A 30 -6.66 -22.34 -20.63
CA ILE A 30 -7.70 -23.26 -20.17
C ILE A 30 -7.75 -24.47 -21.13
N PRO A 31 -7.56 -25.71 -20.63
CA PRO A 31 -7.58 -26.90 -21.48
C PRO A 31 -8.94 -27.10 -22.15
N ARG A 32 -8.93 -27.60 -23.39
CA ARG A 32 -10.14 -27.85 -24.17
C ARG A 32 -11.10 -28.79 -23.45
N GLU A 33 -10.59 -29.80 -22.77
CA GLU A 33 -11.36 -30.78 -22.02
C GLU A 33 -12.21 -30.09 -20.96
N ARG A 34 -11.60 -29.12 -20.25
CA ARG A 34 -12.26 -28.33 -19.22
C ARG A 34 -13.39 -27.48 -19.77
N VAL A 35 -13.16 -26.82 -20.92
CA VAL A 35 -14.17 -26.02 -21.62
C VAL A 35 -15.38 -26.86 -22.04
N LEU A 36 -15.16 -28.13 -22.36
CA LEU A 36 -16.23 -29.04 -22.79
C LEU A 36 -16.98 -29.69 -21.64
N SER A 37 -16.35 -29.82 -20.46
CA SER A 37 -16.92 -30.54 -19.31
C SER A 37 -17.47 -29.65 -18.20
N GLU A 38 -16.96 -28.43 -18.04
CA GLU A 38 -17.36 -27.51 -16.97
C GLU A 38 -18.35 -26.45 -17.46
N GLU A 39 -19.25 -26.06 -16.56
CA GLU A 39 -20.13 -24.93 -16.77
C GLU A 39 -19.33 -23.62 -16.85
N GLN A 40 -19.67 -22.79 -17.82
CA GLN A 40 -18.96 -21.54 -18.09
C GLN A 40 -18.92 -20.59 -16.89
N GLU A 41 -20.03 -20.46 -16.15
CA GLU A 41 -20.10 -19.60 -14.96
C GLU A 41 -19.13 -20.05 -13.87
N LYS A 42 -19.00 -21.37 -13.67
CA LYS A 42 -18.04 -21.94 -12.72
C LYS A 42 -16.60 -21.64 -13.11
N MET A 43 -16.26 -21.78 -14.39
CA MET A 43 -14.92 -21.44 -14.88
C MET A 43 -14.58 -19.95 -14.69
N ILE A 44 -15.56 -19.07 -14.93
CA ILE A 44 -15.42 -17.62 -14.71
C ILE A 44 -15.18 -17.36 -13.21
N SER A 45 -16.01 -17.94 -12.33
CA SER A 45 -15.89 -17.77 -10.89
C SER A 45 -14.53 -18.24 -10.36
N ASP A 46 -14.03 -19.38 -10.83
CA ASP A 46 -12.71 -19.90 -10.50
C ASP A 46 -11.57 -18.97 -10.96
N LEU A 47 -11.70 -18.36 -12.13
CA LEU A 47 -10.68 -17.43 -12.62
C LEU A 47 -10.72 -16.11 -11.85
N VAL A 48 -11.92 -15.55 -11.63
CA VAL A 48 -12.10 -14.29 -10.89
C VAL A 48 -11.59 -14.44 -9.46
N SER A 49 -12.00 -15.48 -8.74
CA SER A 49 -11.57 -15.68 -7.34
C SER A 49 -10.05 -15.80 -7.14
N ARG A 50 -9.31 -16.27 -8.16
CA ARG A 50 -7.84 -16.35 -8.10
C ARG A 50 -7.13 -15.02 -8.32
N TYR A 51 -7.73 -14.13 -9.09
CA TYR A 51 -7.13 -12.86 -9.52
C TYR A 51 -7.82 -11.63 -8.93
N GLU A 52 -8.90 -11.82 -8.17
CA GLU A 52 -9.59 -10.77 -7.45
C GLU A 52 -8.62 -10.08 -6.48
N VAL A 53 -8.76 -8.77 -6.41
CA VAL A 53 -7.96 -7.88 -5.59
C VAL A 53 -8.95 -6.99 -4.85
N ALA A 54 -9.13 -7.24 -3.56
CA ALA A 54 -10.08 -6.48 -2.74
C ALA A 54 -9.44 -5.14 -2.33
N PRO A 55 -9.93 -3.98 -2.79
CA PRO A 55 -9.29 -2.69 -2.50
C PRO A 55 -9.26 -2.41 -0.99
N PRO A 56 -8.20 -1.76 -0.48
CA PRO A 56 -8.08 -1.49 0.95
C PRO A 56 -9.16 -0.49 1.38
N LEU A 57 -9.97 -0.87 2.37
CA LEU A 57 -11.01 -0.03 2.96
C LEU A 57 -10.53 0.52 4.30
N LEU A 58 -10.26 1.82 4.35
CA LEU A 58 -9.78 2.48 5.55
C LEU A 58 -10.87 2.58 6.62
N ARG A 59 -10.58 2.10 7.83
CA ARG A 59 -11.46 2.24 8.99
C ARG A 59 -11.15 3.53 9.74
N LEU A 60 -11.52 4.66 9.13
CA LEU A 60 -11.23 5.99 9.67
C LEU A 60 -11.78 6.21 11.08
N ASN A 61 -12.91 5.57 11.42
CA ASN A 61 -13.52 5.65 12.74
C ASN A 61 -12.71 4.92 13.83
N GLU A 62 -11.82 4.00 13.44
CA GLU A 62 -10.94 3.23 14.33
C GLU A 62 -9.52 3.79 14.38
N ARG A 63 -9.29 4.98 13.79
CA ARG A 63 -7.97 5.60 13.77
C ARG A 63 -7.45 5.87 15.18
N ARG A 64 -6.16 5.64 15.39
CA ARG A 64 -5.45 6.00 16.61
C ARG A 64 -4.49 7.14 16.30
N VAL A 65 -4.53 8.19 17.12
CA VAL A 65 -3.63 9.34 17.02
C VAL A 65 -2.79 9.40 18.28
N GLN A 66 -1.48 9.50 18.11
CA GLN A 66 -0.53 9.72 19.19
C GLN A 66 0.24 11.02 18.92
N THR A 67 0.36 11.86 19.93
CA THR A 67 1.20 13.06 19.88
C THR A 67 2.37 12.90 20.84
N SER A 68 3.53 13.41 20.43
CA SER A 68 4.75 13.41 21.25
C SER A 68 5.60 14.63 20.95
N ASP A 69 6.27 15.15 21.97
CA ASP A 69 7.23 16.22 21.80
C ASP A 69 8.52 15.66 21.19
N VAL A 70 9.05 16.38 20.20
CA VAL A 70 10.26 16.01 19.48
C VAL A 70 11.13 17.23 19.24
N LEU A 71 12.44 17.02 19.20
CA LEU A 71 13.39 18.03 18.75
C LEU A 71 13.50 17.96 17.23
N VAL A 72 13.17 19.06 16.56
CA VAL A 72 13.28 19.18 15.10
C VAL A 72 14.52 20.01 14.78
N ASP A 73 15.43 19.46 13.98
CA ASP A 73 16.54 20.23 13.44
C ASP A 73 16.02 21.20 12.38
N VAL A 74 16.25 22.50 12.62
CA VAL A 74 15.89 23.59 11.71
C VAL A 74 17.12 24.28 11.13
N SER A 75 18.32 23.69 11.25
CA SER A 75 19.57 24.21 10.69
C SER A 75 19.45 24.58 9.20
N GLN A 76 18.63 23.82 8.46
CA GLN A 76 18.38 24.01 7.02
C GLN A 76 17.09 24.79 6.70
N ASP A 77 16.38 25.35 7.68
CA ASP A 77 15.18 26.15 7.40
C ASP A 77 15.58 27.53 6.84
N PRO A 78 15.26 27.86 5.57
CA PRO A 78 15.64 29.12 4.95
C PRO A 78 14.88 30.31 5.55
N ARG A 79 13.78 30.08 6.27
CA ARG A 79 12.99 31.14 6.92
C ARG A 79 13.55 31.55 8.27
N ARG A 80 14.61 30.88 8.76
CA ARG A 80 15.27 31.20 10.02
C ARG A 80 16.63 31.84 9.78
N ALA A 81 16.89 32.92 10.50
CA ALA A 81 18.19 33.58 10.53
C ALA A 81 19.17 32.75 11.38
N ILE A 82 19.72 31.69 10.78
CA ILE A 82 20.73 30.82 11.41
C ILE A 82 22.07 31.12 10.74
N ILE A 83 22.98 31.72 11.51
CA ILE A 83 24.30 32.19 11.02
C ILE A 83 25.25 31.00 10.85
N ASP A 84 25.36 30.15 11.87
CA ASP A 84 26.18 28.95 11.85
C ASP A 84 25.29 27.71 11.63
N ARG A 85 25.34 27.16 10.41
CA ARG A 85 24.61 25.95 9.99
C ARG A 85 25.48 24.69 9.98
N SER A 86 26.71 24.75 10.52
CA SER A 86 27.63 23.61 10.55
C SER A 86 27.22 22.52 11.55
N ARG A 87 26.24 22.82 12.41
CA ARG A 87 25.69 21.92 13.43
C ARG A 87 24.17 21.99 13.47
N PRO A 88 23.49 20.92 13.93
CA PRO A 88 22.04 20.93 14.13
C PRO A 88 21.59 22.04 15.09
N VAL A 89 20.46 22.66 14.79
CA VAL A 89 19.80 23.67 15.62
C VAL A 89 18.40 23.16 15.93
N HIS A 90 18.19 22.68 17.16
CA HIS A 90 16.93 22.04 17.54
C HIS A 90 15.91 23.03 18.10
N VAL A 91 14.64 22.83 17.74
CA VAL A 91 13.49 23.48 18.35
C VAL A 91 12.46 22.45 18.78
N GLN A 92 11.65 22.79 19.79
CA GLN A 92 10.52 21.96 20.19
C GLN A 92 9.49 21.91 19.05
N GLY A 93 9.11 20.70 18.68
CA GLY A 93 8.05 20.40 17.74
C GLY A 93 7.15 19.29 18.26
N THR A 94 6.01 19.11 17.62
CA THR A 94 5.05 18.04 17.96
C THR A 94 5.01 17.04 16.82
N ARG A 95 5.39 15.79 17.10
CA ARG A 95 5.17 14.66 16.19
C ARG A 95 3.76 14.14 16.38
N VAL A 96 2.98 14.14 15.31
CA VAL A 96 1.66 13.52 15.26
C VAL A 96 1.78 12.22 14.47
N GLU A 97 1.54 11.09 15.14
CA GLU A 97 1.50 9.77 14.50
C GLU A 97 0.05 9.31 14.40
N MET A 98 -0.43 9.08 13.18
CA MET A 98 -1.76 8.57 12.90
C MET A 98 -1.67 7.14 12.36
N ARG A 99 -2.34 6.20 13.03
CA ARG A 99 -2.47 4.82 12.60
C ARG A 99 -3.91 4.55 12.21
N VAL A 100 -4.14 4.15 10.96
CA VAL A 100 -5.48 3.87 10.42
C VAL A 100 -5.54 2.39 10.05
N PRO A 101 -6.34 1.58 10.76
CA PRO A 101 -6.61 0.20 10.34
C PRO A 101 -7.32 0.18 8.99
N PHE A 102 -7.14 -0.90 8.22
CA PHE A 102 -7.83 -1.11 6.96
C PHE A 102 -8.26 -2.57 6.81
N ASP A 103 -9.36 -2.79 6.09
CA ASP A 103 -9.76 -4.10 5.58
C ASP A 103 -9.24 -4.29 4.17
N GLY A 104 -9.11 -5.54 3.74
CA GLY A 104 -8.64 -5.90 2.40
C GLY A 104 -7.32 -6.63 2.46
N ASP A 105 -6.69 -6.72 1.31
CA ASP A 105 -5.64 -7.70 1.09
C ASP A 105 -4.25 -7.15 1.52
N ALA A 106 -3.52 -7.91 2.34
CA ALA A 106 -2.21 -7.43 2.85
C ALA A 106 -1.14 -7.36 1.75
N CYS A 107 -1.41 -7.91 0.56
CA CYS A 107 -0.54 -7.82 -0.60
C CYS A 107 -0.37 -6.40 -1.15
N PHE A 108 -1.12 -5.39 -0.66
CA PHE A 108 -0.83 -3.98 -0.92
C PHE A 108 0.31 -3.38 -0.10
N LEU A 109 0.91 -4.15 0.84
CA LEU A 109 2.19 -3.81 1.50
C LEU A 109 3.41 -4.06 0.58
N ILE A 110 3.17 -4.02 -0.73
CA ILE A 110 4.16 -3.86 -1.79
C ILE A 110 4.63 -2.44 -1.87
#